data_AF-A0A5N1JQP8-F1
#
_entry.id   AF-A0A5N1JQP8-F1
#
_cell.length_a   1.000
_cell.length_b   1.000
_cell.length_c   1.000
_cell.angle_alpha   90.00
_cell.angle_beta   90.00
_cell.angle_gamma   90.00
#
_symmetry.space_group_name_H-M   'P 1'
#
loop_
_entity.id
_entity.type
_entity.pdbx_description
1 polymer ?
#
loop_
_entity_poly.entity_id
_entity_poly.type
_entity_poly.pdbx_seq_one_letter_code
_entity_poly.pdbx_strand_id
1 'polypeptide(L)' 'MLHFQLVEKDDISQHNEYFEVHTTQDDAHHKSLFFTTNEENLEEVAAVIVAEHMPNAKHWTIIPHRKDS' A
#
# COMPACT_ATOMS: atom_id res chain seq x y z
N MET A 1 6.90 -15.27 -8.02
CA MET A 1 7.32 -14.40 -6.90
C MET A 1 6.80 -13.03 -7.22
N LEU A 2 6.05 -12.42 -6.31
CA LEU A 2 5.56 -11.06 -6.50
C LEU A 2 6.72 -10.09 -6.26
N HIS A 3 6.96 -9.19 -7.21
CA HIS A 3 7.96 -8.14 -7.06
C HIS A 3 7.28 -6.93 -6.45
N PHE A 4 7.47 -6.73 -5.15
CA PHE A 4 7.02 -5.51 -4.47
C PHE A 4 8.12 -4.96 -3.59
N GLN A 5 8.09 -3.64 -3.40
CA GLN A 5 8.94 -2.95 -2.46
C GLN A 5 8.06 -2.08 -1.58
N LEU A 6 8.17 -2.26 -0.27
CA LEU A 6 7.63 -1.30 0.69
C LEU A 6 8.48 -0.03 0.63
N VAL A 7 7.80 1.11 0.54
CA VAL A 7 8.42 2.42 0.46
C VAL A 7 8.13 3.16 1.75
N GLU A 8 9.19 3.64 2.41
CA GLU A 8 9.02 4.51 3.57
C GLU A 8 8.45 5.85 3.15
N LYS A 9 7.72 6.51 4.06
CA LYS A 9 7.00 7.75 3.75
C LYS A 9 7.89 8.85 3.17
N ASP A 10 9.15 8.91 3.58
CA ASP A 10 10.11 9.90 3.14
C ASP A 10 10.65 9.61 1.71
N ASP A 11 10.71 8.33 1.32
CA ASP A 11 11.19 7.87 0.01
C ASP A 11 10.11 7.89 -1.08
N ILE A 12 8.83 7.99 -0.71
CA ILE A 12 7.72 8.17 -1.65
C ILE A 12 7.99 9.34 -2.61
N SER A 13 8.64 10.39 -2.10
CA SER A 13 9.04 11.58 -2.84
C SER A 13 9.98 11.30 -4.02
N GLN A 14 10.54 10.10 -4.15
CA GLN A 14 11.40 9.69 -5.26
C GLN A 14 10.66 8.87 -6.34
N HIS A 15 9.44 8.37 -6.07
CA HIS A 15 8.70 7.52 -7.00
C HIS A 15 7.67 8.32 -7.83
N ASN A 16 7.59 8.06 -9.13
CA ASN A 16 6.62 8.72 -10.03
C ASN A 16 5.19 8.17 -9.84
N GLU A 17 5.10 6.89 -9.51
CA GLU A 17 3.87 6.18 -9.18
C GLU A 17 4.15 5.27 -7.98
N TYR A 18 3.22 5.26 -7.03
CA TYR A 18 3.21 4.36 -5.89
C TYR A 18 1.76 4.11 -5.46
N PHE A 19 1.57 3.09 -4.64
CA PHE A 19 0.27 2.72 -4.09
C PHE A 19 0.32 2.82 -2.57
N GLU A 20 -0.82 3.17 -2.00
CA GLU A 20 -1.05 3.15 -0.57
C GLU A 20 -2.09 2.07 -0.26
N VAL A 21 -1.80 1.23 0.73
CA VAL A 21 -2.83 0.41 1.37
C VAL A 21 -3.21 1.04 2.70
N HIS A 22 -4.50 1.33 2.86
CA HIS A 22 -5.05 2.06 3.99
C HIS A 22 -6.13 1.24 4.70
N THR A 23 -6.05 1.10 6.02
CA THR A 23 -7.10 0.45 6.82
C THR A 23 -8.24 1.43 7.14
N THR A 24 -9.49 1.02 6.89
CA THR A 24 -10.68 1.87 7.05
C THR A 24 -11.56 1.47 8.24
N GLN A 25 -11.02 0.67 9.15
CA GLN A 25 -11.82 -0.12 10.07
C GLN A 25 -12.17 0.58 11.40
N ASP A 26 -11.28 1.43 11.94
CA ASP A 26 -11.44 2.10 13.23
C ASP A 26 -10.47 3.30 13.31
N ASP A 27 -10.96 4.48 13.72
CA ASP A 27 -10.21 5.74 13.93
C ASP A 27 -8.93 5.54 14.77
N ALA A 28 -8.94 4.57 15.70
CA ALA A 28 -7.78 4.23 16.52
C ALA A 28 -6.70 3.36 15.82
N HIS A 29 -7.04 2.73 14.69
CA HIS A 29 -6.21 1.74 14.00
C HIS A 29 -5.98 2.07 12.52
N HIS A 30 -6.18 3.33 12.11
CA HIS A 30 -5.81 3.77 10.76
C HIS A 30 -4.31 3.62 10.58
N LYS A 31 -3.93 2.74 9.65
CA LYS A 31 -2.56 2.51 9.23
C LYS A 31 -2.50 2.59 7.72
N SER A 32 -1.54 3.36 7.24
CA SER A 32 -1.20 3.45 5.82
C SER A 32 0.17 2.84 5.61
N LEU A 33 0.31 1.98 4.61
CA LEU A 33 1.59 1.50 4.11
C LEU A 33 1.69 1.83 2.63
N PHE A 34 2.89 2.21 2.20
CA PHE A 34 3.15 2.61 0.83
C PHE A 34 4.04 1.58 0.16
N PHE A 35 3.77 1.30 -1.12
CA PHE A 35 4.50 0.30 -1.87
C PHE A 35 4.47 0.60 -3.36
N THR A 36 5.42 0.02 -4.09
CA THR A 36 5.46 0.05 -5.54
C THR A 36 5.35 -1.37 -6.10
N THR A 37 4.54 -1.54 -7.13
CA THR A 37 4.35 -2.79 -7.87
C THR A 37 3.80 -2.46 -9.27
N ASN A 38 3.64 -3.46 -10.12
CA ASN A 38 2.94 -3.32 -11.40
C ASN A 38 1.43 -3.50 -11.21
N GLU A 39 0.61 -2.90 -12.09
CA GLU A 39 -0.86 -3.02 -12.03
C GLU A 39 -1.36 -4.47 -12.02
N GLU A 40 -0.70 -5.37 -12.77
CA GLU A 40 -1.04 -6.81 -12.80
C GLU A 40 -0.92 -7.50 -11.44
N ASN A 41 -0.02 -7.02 -10.58
CA ASN A 41 0.27 -7.62 -9.28
C ASN A 41 -0.35 -6.81 -8.11
N LEU A 42 -1.11 -5.75 -8.40
CA LEU A 42 -1.51 -4.76 -7.41
C LEU A 42 -2.31 -5.36 -6.26
N GLU A 43 -3.37 -6.11 -6.59
CA GLU A 43 -4.27 -6.69 -5.59
C GLU A 43 -3.57 -7.77 -4.75
N GLU A 44 -2.78 -8.63 -5.39
CA GLU A 44 -2.07 -9.72 -4.72
C GLU A 44 -0.99 -9.18 -3.77
N VAL A 45 -0.21 -8.20 -4.22
CA VAL A 45 0.80 -7.53 -3.39
C VAL A 45 0.16 -6.82 -2.21
N ALA A 46 -0.92 -6.07 -2.43
CA ALA A 46 -1.61 -5.37 -1.36
C ALA A 46 -2.15 -6.36 -0.30
N ALA A 47 -2.73 -7.48 -0.74
CA ALA A 47 -3.22 -8.53 0.15
C ALA A 47 -2.09 -9.16 0.99
N VAL A 48 -0.93 -9.42 0.39
CA VAL A 48 0.25 -9.92 1.11
C VAL A 48 0.74 -8.89 2.14
N ILE A 49 0.87 -7.63 1.75
CA ILE A 49 1.31 -6.55 2.66
C ILE A 49 0.36 -6.42 3.85
N VAL A 50 -0.95 -6.48 3.62
CA VAL A 50 -1.95 -6.43 4.68
C VAL A 50 -1.84 -7.65 5.59
N ALA A 51 -1.72 -8.84 5.04
CA ALA A 51 -1.59 -10.07 5.83
C ALA A 51 -0.34 -10.06 6.72
N GLU A 52 0.79 -9.54 6.20
CA GLU A 52 2.07 -9.53 6.92
C GLU A 52 2.18 -8.38 7.92
N HIS A 53 1.76 -7.16 7.55
CA HIS A 53 2.01 -5.95 8.33
C HIS A 53 0.77 -5.38 9.05
N MET A 54 -0.41 -5.89 8.72
CA MET A 54 -1.70 -5.48 9.26
C MET A 54 -2.63 -6.68 9.52
N PRO A 55 -2.19 -7.74 10.22
CA PRO A 55 -2.93 -9.01 10.30
C PRO A 55 -4.34 -8.89 10.94
N ASN A 56 -4.62 -7.79 11.64
CA ASN A 56 -5.93 -7.52 12.25
C ASN A 56 -6.87 -6.68 11.35
N ALA A 57 -6.43 -6.24 10.18
CA ALA A 57 -7.22 -5.42 9.27
C ALA A 57 -8.28 -6.26 8.55
N LYS A 58 -9.55 -6.00 8.84
CA LYS A 58 -10.72 -6.58 8.15
C LYS A 58 -11.20 -5.74 6.99
N HIS A 59 -10.96 -4.43 7.02
CA HIS A 59 -11.34 -3.49 5.97
C HIS A 59 -10.14 -2.63 5.59
N TRP A 60 -9.76 -2.69 4.32
CA TRP A 60 -8.67 -1.92 3.74
C TRP A 60 -8.96 -1.59 2.28
N THR A 61 -8.34 -0.55 1.78
CA THR A 61 -8.46 -0.08 0.40
C THR A 61 -7.09 0.24 -0.19
N ILE A 62 -7.00 0.21 -1.51
CA ILE A 62 -5.80 0.61 -2.26
C ILE A 62 -6.04 1.99 -2.86
N ILE A 63 -5.10 2.91 -2.67
CA ILE A 63 -5.14 4.26 -3.22
C ILE A 63 -3.93 4.43 -4.15
N PRO A 64 -4.13 4.59 -5.46
CA PRO A 64 -3.04 4.87 -6.39
C PRO A 64 -2.62 6.35 -6.27
N HIS A 65 -1.32 6.58 -6.22
CA HIS A 65 -0.73 7.92 -6.19
C HIS A 65 0.22 8.09 -7.38
N ARG A 66 -0.07 9.07 -8.23
CA ARG A 66 0.76 9.44 -9.38
C ARG A 66 1.14 10.92 -9.25
N LYS A 67 2.40 11.24 -9.52
CA LYS A 67 2.89 12.64 -9.46
C LYS A 67 2.45 13.53 -10.62
N ASP A 68 1.73 12.99 -11.60
CA ASP A 68 1.14 13.75 -12.70
C ASP A 68 -0.16 14.45 -12.24
N SER A 69 -0.02 15.63 -11.64
CA SER A 69 -0.99 16.73 -11.64
C SER A 69 -0.32 18.07 -11.42
#